data_AF-A0A957VFZ0-F1
#
_entry.id   AF-A0A957VFZ0-F1
#
_cell.length_a   1.000
_cell.length_b   1.000
_cell.length_c   1.000
_cell.angle_alpha   90.00
_cell.angle_beta   90.00
_cell.angle_gamma   90.00
#
_symmetry.space_group_name_H-M   'P 1'
#
loop_
_entity.id
_entity.type
_entity.pdbx_description
1 polymer ?
#
loop_
_entity_poly.entity_id
_entity_poly.type
_entity_poly.pdbx_seq_one_letter_code
_entity_poly.pdbx_strand_id
1 'polypeptide(L)' 'TITTTPAALLGQSGQRGVITPGALADLVLLTPELTVVKTIVGGRVSE' A
#
# COMPACT_ATOMS: atom_id res chain seq x y z
N THR A 1 3.03 12.58 2.44
CA THR A 1 2.93 11.28 1.73
C THR A 1 3.22 10.16 2.70
N ILE A 2 2.26 9.26 2.95
CA ILE A 2 2.39 8.17 3.95
C ILE A 2 3.06 6.92 3.34
N THR A 3 2.96 6.75 2.02
CA THR A 3 3.36 5.52 1.31
C THR A 3 4.63 5.71 0.47
N THR A 4 4.64 6.67 -0.46
CA THR A 4 5.73 6.82 -1.45
C THR A 4 7.05 7.31 -0.84
N THR A 5 7.02 8.21 0.14
CA THR A 5 8.25 8.75 0.77
C THR A 5 9.05 7.68 1.52
N PRO A 6 8.47 6.88 2.44
CA PRO A 6 9.24 5.80 3.07
C PRO A 6 9.68 4.74 2.06
N ALA A 7 8.88 4.42 1.05
CA ALA A 7 9.30 3.50 -0.02
C ALA A 7 10.54 4.01 -0.77
N ALA A 8 10.62 5.31 -1.07
CA ALA A 8 11.79 5.90 -1.71
C ALA A 8 13.05 5.86 -0.85
N LEU A 9 12.92 6.21 0.44
CA LEU A 9 14.04 6.17 1.39
C LEU A 9 14.63 4.77 1.54
N LEU A 10 13.81 3.72 1.37
CA LEU A 10 14.22 2.32 1.45
C LEU A 10 14.59 1.70 0.09
N GLY A 11 14.61 2.48 -0.99
CA GLY A 11 14.93 1.95 -2.34
C GLY A 11 13.84 1.06 -2.95
N GLN A 12 12.59 1.22 -2.51
CA GLN A 12 11.44 0.39 -2.89
C GLN A 12 10.41 1.10 -3.78
N SER A 13 10.70 2.28 -4.33
CA SER A 13 9.74 3.11 -5.09
C SER A 13 9.02 2.40 -6.25
N GLY A 14 9.63 1.39 -6.87
CA GLY A 14 9.03 0.60 -7.96
C GLY A 14 8.29 -0.66 -7.50
N GLN A 15 8.36 -0.98 -6.21
CA GLN A 15 7.78 -2.21 -5.64
C GLN A 15 6.69 -1.92 -4.61
N ARG A 16 6.79 -0.81 -3.86
CA ARG A 16 5.88 -0.43 -2.78
C ARG A 16 5.58 1.06 -2.80
N GLY A 17 4.46 1.43 -2.16
CA GLY A 17 4.05 2.81 -1.99
C GLY A 17 3.50 3.47 -3.25
N VAL A 18 3.18 2.67 -4.27
CA VAL A 18 2.57 3.04 -5.56
C VAL A 18 1.53 2.01 -5.96
N ILE A 19 0.51 2.43 -6.72
CA ILE A 19 -0.47 1.52 -7.33
C ILE A 19 -0.21 1.51 -8.83
N THR A 20 0.50 0.49 -9.29
CA THR A 20 0.86 0.30 -10.71
C THR A 20 1.03 -1.20 -10.98
N PRO A 21 0.77 -1.70 -12.20
CA PRO A 21 1.04 -3.09 -12.54
C PRO A 21 2.49 -3.50 -12.23
N GLY A 22 2.66 -4.69 -11.64
CA GLY A 22 3.96 -5.24 -11.27
C GLY A 22 4.49 -4.85 -9.87
N ALA A 23 3.89 -3.86 -9.21
CA ALA A 23 4.18 -3.56 -7.81
C ALA A 23 3.53 -4.58 -6.85
N LEU A 24 4.02 -4.66 -5.62
CA LEU A 24 3.39 -5.47 -4.57
C LEU A 24 2.02 -4.90 -4.22
N ALA A 25 1.02 -5.78 -4.15
CA ALA A 25 -0.34 -5.42 -3.77
C ALA A 25 -0.47 -5.27 -2.25
N ASP A 26 0.22 -4.26 -1.70
CA ASP A 26 0.08 -3.80 -0.32
C ASP A 26 -0.86 -2.58 -0.31
N LEU A 27 -2.10 -2.81 0.09
CA LEU A 27 -3.19 -1.82 -0.01
C LEU A 27 -3.99 -1.78 1.28
N VAL A 28 -4.48 -0.59 1.62
CA VAL A 28 -5.48 -0.40 2.66
C VAL A 28 -6.65 0.35 2.06
N LEU A 29 -7.86 -0.17 2.25
CA LEU A 29 -9.10 0.50 1.88
C LEU A 29 -9.63 1.24 3.11
N LEU A 30 -9.88 2.54 2.97
CA LEU A 30 -10.37 3.41 4.02
C LEU A 30 -11.72 4.02 3.63
N THR A 31 -12.57 4.29 4.62
CA THR A 31 -13.69 5.23 4.47
C THR A 31 -13.16 6.67 4.47
N PRO A 32 -13.97 7.68 4.09
CA PRO A 32 -13.60 9.09 4.23
C PRO A 32 -13.23 9.49 5.68
N GLU A 33 -13.80 8.81 6.67
CA GLU A 33 -13.53 8.97 8.12
C GLU A 33 -12.29 8.19 8.59
N LEU A 34 -11.51 7.65 7.64
CA LEU A 34 -10.28 6.88 7.89
C LEU A 34 -10.50 5.56 8.65
N THR A 35 -11.71 5.01 8.61
CA THR A 35 -11.96 3.66 9.12
C THR A 35 -11.41 2.63 8.15
N VAL A 36 -10.63 1.66 8.65
CA VAL A 36 -10.10 0.56 7.84
C VAL A 36 -11.22 -0.41 7.48
N VAL A 37 -11.48 -0.54 6.18
CA VAL A 37 -12.43 -1.51 5.63
C VAL A 37 -11.74 -2.83 5.33
N LYS A 38 -10.50 -2.78 4.84
CA LYS A 38 -9.73 -3.96 4.43
C LYS A 38 -8.26 -3.65 4.34
N THR A 39 -7.43 -4.64 4.69
CA THR A 39 -5.99 -4.64 4.47
C THR A 39 -5.63 -5.79 3.53
N ILE A 40 -4.80 -5.50 2.54
CA ILE A 40 -4.28 -6.48 1.58
C ILE A 40 -2.75 -6.41 1.66
N VAL A 41 -2.10 -7.55 1.88
CA VAL A 41 -0.64 -7.67 1.97
C VAL A 41 -0.17 -8.66 0.92
N GLY A 42 0.65 -8.20 -0.03
CA GLY A 42 1.12 -9.01 -1.15
C GLY A 42 -0.02 -9.69 -1.93
N GLY A 43 -1.17 -9.05 -2.04
CA GLY A 43 -2.36 -9.58 -2.71
C GLY A 43 -3.23 -10.53 -1.89
N ARG A 44 -2.90 -10.77 -0.61
CA ARG A 44 -3.72 -11.57 0.31
C ARG A 44 -4.50 -10.67 1.25
N VAL A 45 -5.79 -10.93 1.41
CA VAL A 45 -6.60 -10.22 2.42
C VAL A 45 -6.11 -10.64 3.81
N SER A 46 -5.75 -9.67 4.63
CA SER A 46 -5.47 -9.88 6.05
C SER A 46 -6.75 -9.66 6.84
N GLU A 47 -7.01 -10.54 7.80
CA GLU A 47 -7.98 -10.31 8.88
C GLU A 47 -7.40 -9.32 9.91
#